data_AF-A0A9P6WHF4-F1
#
_entry.id   AF-A0A9P6WHF4-F1
#
_cell.length_a   1.000
_cell.length_b   1.000
_cell.length_c   1.000
_cell.angle_alpha   90.00
_cell.angle_beta   90.00
_cell.angle_gamma   90.00
#
_symmetry.space_group_name_H-M   'P 1'
#
loop_
_entity.id
_entity.type
_entity.pdbx_description
1 polymer ?
#
loop_
_entity_poly.entity_id
_entity_poly.type
_entity_poly.pdbx_seq_one_letter_code
_entity_poly.pdbx_strand_id
1 'polypeptide(L)'
;RQTTADYLTSITSPAQREPFEGMENKVPKTPKEFETYWKSSNEYAELIQNIDIYLQKCNDSKTSEKFKDAHITKQSNHTRPSSSYRVSYWMQIKLIAKRNVWRLKESPSITIFSVVSNIIMGLIISSLFYNLSATSGTFYYRTSAMFFGVLFNAFSSLLEIMSLFEARPIVEKHKKFALYHPSADAFASIITELPSKLVTSIGFNLIYYFMVNFRRNPGRFFFYLLMNFLSTLVMSHVFRCIGSCFSTISESMTIAAVFLTAMVIYT
;
A
#
# COMPACT_ATOMS: atom_id res chain seq x y z
N ARG A 1 3.20 31.12 -29.23
CA ARG A 1 4.31 30.12 -29.23
C ARG A 1 3.74 28.83 -28.66
N GLN A 2 3.33 27.87 -29.50
CA GLN A 2 2.88 26.56 -29.02
C GLN A 2 4.08 25.78 -28.46
N THR A 3 3.84 24.92 -27.47
CA THR A 3 4.84 23.95 -27.04
C THR A 3 4.98 22.85 -28.09
N THR A 4 6.11 22.12 -28.12
CA THR A 4 6.31 21.02 -29.06
C THR A 4 5.23 19.94 -28.94
N ALA A 5 4.77 19.67 -27.71
CA ALA A 5 3.69 18.71 -27.47
C ALA A 5 2.36 19.19 -28.05
N ASP A 6 1.99 20.46 -27.78
CA ASP A 6 0.75 21.04 -28.32
C ASP A 6 0.77 21.06 -29.85
N TYR A 7 1.90 21.44 -30.45
CA TYR A 7 2.09 21.46 -31.90
C TYR A 7 1.89 20.07 -32.52
N LEU A 8 2.51 19.03 -31.94
CA LEU A 8 2.37 17.65 -32.44
C LEU A 8 0.93 17.13 -32.33
N THR A 9 0.17 17.58 -31.33
CA THR A 9 -1.26 17.23 -31.22
C THR A 9 -2.14 18.04 -32.17
N SER A 10 -1.79 19.30 -32.46
CA SER A 10 -2.59 20.18 -33.32
C SER A 10 -2.45 19.87 -34.81
N ILE A 11 -1.29 19.40 -35.28
CA ILE A 11 -1.06 19.08 -36.71
C ILE A 11 -1.93 17.92 -37.23
N THR A 12 -2.36 17.02 -36.35
CA THR A 12 -3.26 15.91 -36.67
C THR A 12 -4.74 16.26 -36.49
N SER A 13 -5.06 17.41 -35.89
CA SER A 13 -6.42 17.86 -35.64
C SER A 13 -6.95 18.68 -36.82
N PRO A 14 -8.05 18.26 -37.49
CA PRO A 14 -8.61 18.99 -38.63
C PRO A 14 -9.03 20.43 -38.29
N ALA A 15 -9.37 20.70 -37.03
CA ALA A 15 -9.86 21.99 -36.58
C ALA A 15 -8.75 23.03 -36.30
N GLN A 16 -7.50 22.58 -36.15
CA GLN A 16 -6.36 23.43 -35.74
C GLN A 16 -5.21 23.44 -36.74
N ARG A 17 -5.28 22.58 -37.75
CA ARG A 17 -4.27 22.47 -38.79
C ARG A 17 -4.48 23.58 -39.83
N GLU A 18 -3.45 24.38 -40.02
CA GLU A 18 -3.35 25.35 -41.11
C GLU A 18 -2.23 24.91 -42.06
N PRO A 19 -2.56 24.34 -43.24
CA PRO A 19 -1.55 24.08 -44.27
C PRO A 19 -1.08 25.41 -44.88
N PHE A 20 0.18 25.43 -45.34
CA PHE A 20 0.68 26.56 -46.09
C PHE A 20 -0.09 26.74 -47.41
N GLU A 21 -0.38 27.97 -47.81
CA GLU A 21 -1.14 28.29 -49.03
C GLU A 21 -0.54 27.57 -50.26
N GLY A 22 -1.38 26.87 -51.01
CA GLY A 22 -0.96 26.07 -52.18
C GLY A 22 -0.43 24.66 -51.88
N MET A 23 -0.28 24.26 -50.61
CA MET A 23 0.12 22.90 -50.22
C MET A 23 -1.00 22.06 -49.59
N GLU A 24 -2.23 22.55 -49.60
CA GLU A 24 -3.42 21.93 -49.00
C GLU A 24 -3.64 20.45 -49.39
N ASN A 25 -3.27 20.10 -50.62
CA ASN A 25 -3.41 18.75 -51.18
C ASN A 25 -2.15 17.87 -51.06
N LYS A 26 -1.00 18.44 -50.67
CA LYS A 26 0.26 17.71 -50.51
C LYS A 26 0.55 17.31 -49.06
N VAL A 27 -0.01 18.03 -48.09
CA VAL A 27 0.26 17.79 -46.67
C VAL A 27 -0.63 16.64 -46.15
N PRO A 28 -0.06 15.58 -45.53
CA PRO A 28 -0.80 14.43 -44.98
C PRO A 28 -1.89 14.87 -43.98
N LYS A 29 -3.14 14.42 -44.08
CA LYS A 29 -4.27 14.91 -43.27
C LYS A 29 -4.59 14.04 -42.06
N THR A 30 -4.34 12.74 -42.15
CA THR A 30 -4.62 11.78 -41.08
C THR A 30 -3.34 11.33 -40.36
N PRO A 31 -3.41 10.89 -39.09
CA PRO A 31 -2.24 10.33 -38.39
C PRO A 31 -1.56 9.19 -39.16
N LYS A 32 -2.36 8.38 -39.87
CA LYS A 32 -1.86 7.27 -40.69
C LYS A 32 -1.14 7.75 -41.95
N GLU A 33 -1.61 8.82 -42.58
CA GLU A 33 -0.89 9.44 -43.70
C GLU A 33 0.42 10.08 -43.25
N PHE A 34 0.46 10.74 -42.08
CA PHE A 34 1.70 11.27 -41.50
C PHE A 34 2.72 10.15 -41.22
N GLU A 35 2.28 9.04 -40.63
CA GLU A 35 3.13 7.87 -40.40
C GLU A 35 3.68 7.32 -41.72
N THR A 36 2.84 7.21 -42.75
CA THR A 36 3.24 6.69 -44.06
C THR A 36 4.23 7.62 -44.74
N TYR A 37 3.99 8.93 -44.70
CA TYR A 37 4.87 9.94 -45.25
C TYR A 37 6.24 9.93 -44.55
N TRP A 38 6.25 9.88 -43.22
CA TRP A 38 7.48 9.75 -42.43
C TRP A 38 8.26 8.48 -42.81
N LYS A 39 7.60 7.31 -42.88
CA LYS A 39 8.27 6.05 -43.26
C LYS A 39 8.81 6.07 -44.70
N SER A 40 8.21 6.86 -45.59
CA SER A 40 8.66 7.03 -46.98
C SER A 40 9.77 8.07 -47.15
N SER A 41 10.10 8.83 -46.09
CA SER A 41 11.06 9.92 -46.13
C SER A 41 12.51 9.42 -46.14
N ASN A 42 13.42 10.24 -46.67
CA ASN A 42 14.86 9.93 -46.68
C ASN A 42 15.43 9.99 -45.25
N GLU A 43 14.89 10.87 -44.41
CA GLU A 43 15.25 11.07 -43.01
C GLU A 43 14.96 9.82 -42.18
N TYR A 44 13.83 9.14 -42.44
CA TYR A 44 13.54 7.86 -41.81
C TYR A 44 14.53 6.77 -42.23
N ALA A 45 14.88 6.71 -43.52
CA ALA A 45 15.87 5.75 -44.01
C ALA A 45 17.26 5.99 -43.36
N GLU A 46 17.68 7.25 -43.23
CA GLU A 46 18.92 7.63 -42.54
C GLU A 46 18.86 7.29 -41.04
N LEU A 47 17.73 7.55 -40.38
CA LEU A 47 17.53 7.19 -38.97
C LEU A 47 17.64 5.67 -38.75
N ILE A 48 17.02 4.87 -39.60
CA ILE A 48 17.10 3.40 -39.52
C ILE A 48 18.54 2.93 -39.72
N GLN A 49 19.26 3.48 -40.71
CA GLN A 49 20.69 3.19 -40.88
C GLN A 49 21.51 3.56 -39.65
N ASN A 50 21.27 4.73 -39.04
CA ASN A 50 21.95 5.15 -37.82
C ASN A 50 21.65 4.22 -36.64
N ILE A 51 20.41 3.73 -36.52
CA ILE A 51 20.00 2.75 -35.51
C ILE A 51 20.75 1.43 -35.74
N ASP A 52 20.79 0.93 -36.97
CA ASP A 52 21.47 -0.31 -37.31
C ASP A 52 22.98 -0.23 -37.04
N ILE A 53 23.63 0.86 -37.45
CA ILE A 53 25.05 1.14 -37.17
C ILE A 53 25.30 1.17 -35.66
N TYR A 54 24.42 1.83 -34.90
CA TYR A 54 24.53 1.90 -33.44
C TYR A 54 24.37 0.51 -32.79
N LEU A 55 23.38 -0.28 -33.22
CA LEU A 55 23.15 -1.64 -32.72
C LEU A 55 24.32 -2.57 -33.05
N GLN A 56 24.88 -2.46 -34.26
CA GLN A 56 26.06 -3.22 -34.67
C GLN A 56 27.28 -2.83 -33.82
N LYS A 57 27.52 -1.53 -33.62
CA LYS A 57 28.56 -1.04 -32.71
C LYS A 57 28.37 -1.55 -31.28
N CYS A 58 27.13 -1.64 -30.80
CA CYS A 58 26.83 -2.20 -29.47
C CYS A 58 27.17 -3.69 -29.37
N ASN A 59 26.91 -4.46 -30.43
CA ASN A 59 27.26 -5.88 -30.52
C ASN A 59 28.78 -6.07 -30.55
N ASP A 60 29.49 -5.34 -31.42
CA ASP A 60 30.94 -5.44 -31.59
C ASP A 60 31.69 -5.06 -30.30
N SER A 61 31.21 -4.01 -29.63
CA SER A 61 31.79 -3.53 -28.37
C SER A 61 31.40 -4.34 -27.14
N LYS A 62 30.57 -5.39 -27.31
CA LYS A 62 29.98 -6.20 -26.22
C LYS A 62 29.36 -5.34 -25.12
N THR A 63 28.71 -4.24 -25.52
CA THR A 63 28.18 -3.24 -24.57
C THR A 63 27.15 -3.85 -23.61
N SER A 64 26.38 -4.85 -24.07
CA SER A 64 25.45 -5.61 -23.23
C SER A 64 26.16 -6.37 -22.10
N GLU A 65 27.28 -7.04 -22.38
CA GLU A 65 28.07 -7.76 -21.38
C GLU A 65 28.66 -6.78 -20.36
N LYS A 66 29.25 -5.68 -20.84
CA LYS A 66 29.79 -4.62 -19.97
C LYS A 66 28.72 -4.01 -19.06
N PHE A 67 27.51 -3.80 -19.58
CA PHE A 67 26.39 -3.29 -18.79
C PHE A 67 25.95 -4.29 -17.72
N LYS A 68 25.90 -5.58 -18.09
CA LYS A 68 25.57 -6.67 -17.15
C LYS A 68 26.63 -6.80 -16.05
N ASP A 69 27.91 -6.73 -16.38
CA ASP A 69 29.01 -6.78 -15.42
C ASP A 69 29.01 -5.55 -14.50
N ALA A 70 28.77 -4.37 -15.05
CA ALA A 70 28.61 -3.14 -14.26
C ALA A 70 27.39 -3.19 -13.33
N HIS A 71 26.30 -3.82 -13.76
CA HIS A 71 25.12 -4.05 -12.92
C HIS A 71 25.44 -5.02 -11.78
N ILE A 72 26.06 -6.17 -12.08
CA ILE A 72 26.48 -7.17 -11.08
C ILE A 72 27.45 -6.56 -10.07
N THR A 73 28.41 -5.75 -10.53
CA THR A 73 29.37 -5.05 -9.66
C THR A 73 28.68 -4.09 -8.68
N LYS A 74 27.55 -3.49 -9.09
CA LYS A 74 26.74 -2.59 -8.24
C LYS A 74 25.72 -3.32 -7.37
N GLN A 75 25.51 -4.63 -7.54
CA GLN A 75 24.61 -5.41 -6.70
C GLN A 75 25.24 -5.69 -5.33
N SER A 76 24.40 -5.80 -4.29
CA SER A 76 24.87 -6.25 -3.00
C SER A 76 25.26 -7.73 -3.03
N ASN A 77 26.26 -8.12 -2.24
CA ASN A 77 26.81 -9.50 -2.18
C ASN A 77 25.78 -10.62 -1.99
N HIS A 78 24.61 -10.32 -1.41
CA HIS A 78 23.54 -11.30 -1.13
C HIS A 78 22.41 -11.30 -2.19
N THR A 79 22.65 -10.71 -3.37
CA THR A 79 21.68 -10.63 -4.46
C THR A 79 22.09 -11.53 -5.60
N ARG A 80 21.11 -12.19 -6.25
CA ARG A 80 21.37 -13.03 -7.41
C ARG A 80 21.81 -12.16 -8.62
N PRO A 81 22.83 -12.56 -9.39
CA PRO A 81 23.28 -11.82 -10.58
C PRO A 81 22.17 -11.54 -11.62
N SER A 82 21.20 -12.43 -11.73
CA SER A 82 20.04 -12.30 -12.63
C SER A 82 18.92 -11.40 -12.07
N SER A 83 19.04 -10.94 -10.82
CA SER A 83 18.00 -10.12 -10.21
C SER A 83 17.96 -8.72 -10.84
N SER A 84 16.75 -8.25 -11.13
CA SER A 84 16.52 -6.85 -11.51
C SER A 84 16.83 -5.89 -10.35
N TYR A 85 16.77 -6.37 -9.10
CA TYR A 85 17.04 -5.55 -7.92
C TYR A 85 18.54 -5.46 -7.63
N ARG A 86 18.99 -4.30 -7.16
CA ARG A 86 20.38 -4.08 -6.76
C ARG A 86 20.65 -4.41 -5.29
N VAL A 87 19.65 -4.21 -4.44
CA VAL A 87 19.73 -4.41 -2.98
C VAL A 87 19.16 -5.76 -2.56
N SER A 88 19.77 -6.37 -1.54
CA SER A 88 19.30 -7.63 -0.95
C SER A 88 17.91 -7.48 -0.32
N TYR A 89 17.19 -8.60 -0.19
CA TYR A 89 15.81 -8.60 0.32
C TYR A 89 15.67 -7.98 1.72
N TRP A 90 16.56 -8.34 2.66
CA TRP A 90 16.57 -7.76 4.00
C TRP A 90 16.92 -6.27 4.01
N MET A 91 17.78 -5.83 3.08
CA MET A 91 18.08 -4.42 2.92
C MET A 91 16.88 -3.66 2.36
N GLN A 92 16.10 -4.25 1.45
CA GLN A 92 14.82 -3.70 1.02
C GLN A 92 13.88 -3.51 2.21
N ILE A 93 13.67 -4.53 3.05
CA ILE A 93 12.82 -4.43 4.24
C ILE A 93 13.29 -3.32 5.16
N LYS A 94 14.59 -3.25 5.48
CA LYS A 94 15.16 -2.22 6.37
C LYS A 94 14.97 -0.81 5.82
N LEU A 95 15.21 -0.61 4.52
CA LEU A 95 15.06 0.70 3.87
C LEU A 95 13.59 1.13 3.81
N ILE A 96 12.69 0.20 3.50
CA ILE A 96 11.24 0.47 3.51
C ILE A 96 10.74 0.76 4.92
N ALA A 97 11.19 0.01 5.93
CA ALA A 97 10.84 0.26 7.31
C ALA A 97 11.32 1.65 7.76
N LYS A 98 12.55 2.03 7.42
CA LYS A 98 13.08 3.38 7.68
C LYS A 98 12.24 4.47 7.00
N ARG A 99 11.83 4.27 5.75
CA ARG A 99 10.92 5.16 5.01
C ARG A 99 9.57 5.29 5.73
N ASN A 100 8.98 4.19 6.16
CA ASN A 100 7.69 4.18 6.86
C ASN A 100 7.77 4.92 8.20
N VAL A 101 8.88 4.76 8.95
CA VAL A 101 9.12 5.52 10.20
C VAL A 101 9.27 7.01 9.93
N TRP A 102 9.97 7.41 8.88
CA TRP A 102 10.06 8.81 8.48
C TRP A 102 8.70 9.39 8.11
N ARG A 103 7.89 8.66 7.34
CA ARG A 103 6.52 9.04 7.00
C ARG A 103 5.66 9.24 8.26
N LEU A 104 5.78 8.33 9.24
CA LEU A 104 5.09 8.46 10.52
C LEU A 104 5.55 9.68 11.31
N LYS A 105 6.86 9.97 11.32
CA LYS A 105 7.43 11.12 12.05
C LYS A 105 7.01 12.46 11.43
N GLU A 106 6.91 12.51 10.11
CA GLU A 106 6.57 13.73 9.36
C GLU A 106 5.06 14.00 9.36
N SER A 107 4.24 12.95 9.43
CA SER A 107 2.78 13.07 9.52
C SER A 107 2.22 12.22 10.66
N PRO A 108 2.49 12.58 11.94
CA PRO A 108 2.04 11.81 13.09
C PRO A 108 0.56 12.00 13.41
N SER A 109 -0.09 13.01 12.81
CA SER A 109 -1.47 13.42 13.08
C SER A 109 -2.47 12.26 12.99
N ILE A 110 -2.37 11.42 11.96
CA ILE A 110 -3.27 10.28 11.74
C ILE A 110 -3.13 9.25 12.87
N THR A 111 -1.90 8.93 13.26
CA THR A 111 -1.65 7.94 14.34
C THR A 111 -2.06 8.49 15.70
N ILE A 112 -1.76 9.77 15.98
CA ILE A 112 -2.18 10.42 17.23
C ILE A 112 -3.70 10.46 17.31
N PHE A 113 -4.38 10.86 16.23
CA PHE A 113 -5.84 10.87 16.16
C PHE A 113 -6.40 9.48 16.41
N SER A 114 -5.87 8.44 15.76
CA SER A 114 -6.29 7.05 15.98
C SER A 114 -6.16 6.61 17.45
N VAL A 115 -5.04 6.93 18.11
CA VAL A 115 -4.82 6.62 19.53
C VAL A 115 -5.84 7.36 20.41
N VAL A 116 -6.02 8.66 20.20
CA VAL A 116 -6.97 9.49 20.97
C VAL A 116 -8.41 9.02 20.77
N SER A 117 -8.82 8.76 19.52
CA SER A 117 -10.16 8.24 19.21
C SER A 117 -10.42 6.89 19.86
N ASN A 118 -9.44 5.98 19.86
CA ASN A 118 -9.58 4.68 20.54
C ASN A 118 -9.68 4.83 22.07
N ILE A 119 -8.95 5.77 22.67
CA ILE A 119 -9.05 6.07 24.10
C ILE A 119 -10.46 6.60 24.44
N ILE A 120 -10.97 7.57 23.67
CA ILE A 120 -12.32 8.12 23.86
C ILE A 120 -13.37 7.02 23.69
N MET A 121 -13.23 6.18 22.68
CA MET A 121 -14.14 5.07 22.44
C MET A 121 -14.07 4.02 23.57
N GLY A 122 -12.88 3.77 24.12
CA GLY A 122 -12.70 2.96 25.33
C GLY A 122 -13.48 3.51 26.52
N LEU A 123 -13.47 4.83 26.75
CA LEU A 123 -14.27 5.47 27.80
C LEU A 123 -15.77 5.31 27.54
N ILE A 124 -16.22 5.53 26.29
CA ILE A 124 -17.64 5.41 25.93
C ILE A 124 -18.13 3.98 26.13
N ILE A 125 -17.46 2.98 25.57
CA ILE A 125 -17.91 1.59 25.67
C ILE A 125 -17.79 1.07 27.10
N SER A 126 -16.74 1.43 27.85
CA SER A 126 -16.60 0.98 29.24
C SER A 126 -17.60 1.64 30.19
N SER A 127 -18.12 2.83 29.87
CA SER A 127 -19.16 3.50 30.67
C SER A 127 -20.45 2.68 30.76
N LEU A 128 -20.78 1.90 29.71
CA LEU A 128 -21.94 1.01 29.67
C LEU A 128 -21.86 -0.13 30.70
N PHE A 129 -20.65 -0.50 31.08
CA PHE A 129 -20.35 -1.61 31.97
C PHE A 129 -19.62 -1.15 33.23
N TYR A 130 -19.81 0.12 33.61
CA TYR A 130 -19.04 0.76 34.67
C TYR A 130 -19.21 0.04 36.02
N ASN A 131 -18.07 -0.27 36.64
CA ASN A 131 -17.94 -0.81 37.98
C ASN A 131 -18.92 -1.96 38.31
N LEU A 132 -18.92 -3.01 37.49
CA LEU A 132 -19.73 -4.19 37.73
C LEU A 132 -19.42 -4.79 39.10
N SER A 133 -20.46 -5.12 39.87
CA SER A 133 -20.31 -5.75 41.19
C SER A 133 -19.79 -7.18 41.06
N ALA A 134 -19.28 -7.76 42.15
CA ALA A 134 -18.70 -9.11 42.15
C ALA A 134 -19.76 -10.18 42.50
N THR A 135 -20.99 -10.00 42.02
CA THR A 135 -22.15 -10.85 42.34
C THR A 135 -22.51 -11.71 41.13
N SER A 136 -23.05 -12.92 41.36
CA SER A 136 -23.50 -13.83 40.29
C SER A 136 -24.48 -13.19 39.30
N GLY A 137 -25.30 -12.22 39.75
CA GLY A 137 -26.22 -11.47 38.87
C GLY A 137 -25.53 -10.61 37.81
N THR A 138 -24.24 -10.30 37.96
CA THR A 138 -23.46 -9.54 36.97
C THR A 138 -22.72 -10.41 35.97
N PHE A 139 -22.81 -11.74 36.10
CA PHE A 139 -22.09 -12.68 35.25
C PHE A 139 -22.35 -12.45 33.76
N TYR A 140 -23.62 -12.31 33.38
CA TYR A 140 -24.01 -12.04 32.00
C TYR A 140 -23.37 -10.75 31.46
N TYR A 141 -23.51 -9.64 32.19
CA TYR A 141 -22.94 -8.35 31.79
C TYR A 141 -21.40 -8.35 31.70
N ARG A 142 -20.71 -9.12 32.56
CA ARG A 142 -19.25 -9.28 32.48
C ARG A 142 -18.83 -10.05 31.24
N THR A 143 -19.56 -11.09 30.86
CA THR A 143 -19.33 -11.82 29.62
C THR A 143 -19.60 -10.94 28.41
N SER A 144 -20.70 -10.17 28.42
CA SER A 144 -20.99 -9.18 27.38
C SER A 144 -19.89 -8.13 27.25
N ALA A 145 -19.34 -7.63 28.38
CA ALA A 145 -18.23 -6.68 28.35
C ALA A 145 -16.96 -7.29 27.71
N MET A 146 -16.62 -8.54 28.03
CA MET A 146 -15.48 -9.20 27.38
C MET A 146 -15.68 -9.36 25.87
N PHE A 147 -16.89 -9.74 25.45
CA PHE A 147 -17.26 -9.82 24.04
C PHE A 147 -17.13 -8.46 23.34
N PHE A 148 -17.69 -7.39 23.91
CA PHE A 148 -17.59 -6.04 23.35
C PHE A 148 -16.14 -5.54 23.24
N GLY A 149 -15.27 -5.88 24.19
CA GLY A 149 -13.85 -5.55 24.14
C GLY A 149 -13.15 -6.15 22.92
N VAL A 150 -13.37 -7.45 22.66
CA VAL A 150 -12.82 -8.15 21.49
C VAL A 150 -13.46 -7.65 20.20
N LEU A 151 -14.79 -7.46 20.21
CA LEU A 151 -15.56 -7.00 19.06
C LEU A 151 -15.09 -5.63 18.58
N PHE A 152 -14.86 -4.69 19.50
CA PHE A 152 -14.37 -3.36 19.16
C PHE A 152 -12.99 -3.40 18.50
N ASN A 153 -12.09 -4.25 18.98
CA ASN A 153 -10.77 -4.46 18.36
C ASN A 153 -10.90 -5.04 16.94
N ALA A 154 -11.84 -5.97 16.73
CA ALA A 154 -12.14 -6.52 15.40
C ALA A 154 -12.70 -5.44 14.45
N PHE A 155 -13.69 -4.66 14.88
CA PHE A 155 -14.24 -3.55 14.09
C PHE A 155 -13.17 -2.51 13.72
N SER A 156 -12.30 -2.15 14.67
CA SER A 156 -11.22 -1.20 14.41
C SER A 156 -10.24 -1.71 13.34
N SER A 157 -10.04 -3.02 13.26
CA SER A 157 -9.18 -3.67 12.26
C SER A 157 -9.78 -3.64 10.85
N LEU A 158 -11.09 -3.44 10.70
CA LEU A 158 -11.76 -3.34 9.40
C LEU A 158 -11.26 -2.14 8.58
N LEU A 159 -10.93 -1.03 9.26
CA LEU A 159 -10.43 0.20 8.62
C LEU A 159 -9.10 0.00 7.90
N GLU A 160 -8.36 -1.06 8.22
CA GLU A 160 -7.10 -1.37 7.54
C GLU A 160 -7.27 -1.73 6.07
N ILE A 161 -8.46 -2.17 5.67
CA ILE A 161 -8.78 -2.39 4.25
C ILE A 161 -8.64 -1.06 3.49
N MET A 162 -9.13 0.06 4.04
CA MET A 162 -9.01 1.36 3.37
C MET A 162 -7.55 1.76 3.19
N SER A 163 -6.75 1.65 4.25
CA SER A 163 -5.32 1.98 4.20
C SER A 163 -4.55 1.11 3.20
N LEU A 164 -4.92 -0.18 3.05
CA LEU A 164 -4.31 -1.06 2.06
C LEU A 164 -4.60 -0.59 0.63
N PHE A 165 -5.84 -0.17 0.35
CA PHE A 165 -6.23 0.32 -0.98
C PHE A 165 -5.57 1.65 -1.33
N GLU A 166 -5.39 2.55 -0.36
CA GLU A 166 -4.62 3.79 -0.55
C GLU A 166 -3.14 3.52 -0.88
N ALA A 167 -2.54 2.50 -0.27
CA ALA A 167 -1.15 2.12 -0.51
C ALA A 167 -0.93 1.35 -1.83
N ARG A 168 -1.94 0.64 -2.33
CA ARG A 168 -1.85 -0.23 -3.52
C ARG A 168 -1.26 0.47 -4.77
N PRO A 169 -1.75 1.63 -5.25
CA PRO A 169 -1.19 2.25 -6.46
C PRO A 169 0.29 2.62 -6.32
N ILE A 170 0.74 2.93 -5.10
CA ILE A 170 2.14 3.25 -4.80
C ILE A 170 2.99 1.98 -4.93
N VAL A 171 2.54 0.88 -4.33
CA VAL A 171 3.24 -0.41 -4.38
C VAL A 171 3.31 -0.95 -5.82
N GLU A 172 2.23 -0.85 -6.59
CA GLU A 172 2.21 -1.27 -7.99
C GLU A 172 3.16 -0.43 -8.86
N LYS A 173 3.18 0.89 -8.65
CA LYS A 173 4.13 1.79 -9.32
C LYS A 173 5.59 1.42 -8.99
N HIS A 174 5.89 1.17 -7.72
CA HIS A 174 7.23 0.77 -7.31
C HIS A 174 7.65 -0.62 -7.82
N LYS A 175 6.69 -1.54 -7.96
CA LYS A 175 6.90 -2.84 -8.62
C LYS A 175 7.24 -2.67 -10.10
N LYS A 176 6.51 -1.80 -10.83
CA LYS A 176 6.78 -1.52 -12.25
C LYS A 176 8.17 -0.93 -12.49
N PHE A 177 8.67 -0.11 -11.57
CA PHE A 177 10.02 0.45 -11.62
C PHE A 177 11.12 -0.45 -11.02
N ALA A 178 10.79 -1.69 -10.64
CA ALA A 178 11.73 -2.63 -10.02
C ALA A 178 12.49 -2.04 -8.82
N LEU A 179 11.83 -1.20 -8.02
CA LEU A 179 12.46 -0.57 -6.85
C LEU A 179 12.61 -1.56 -5.68
N TYR A 180 11.57 -2.32 -5.40
CA TYR A 180 11.56 -3.36 -4.36
C TYR A 180 10.47 -4.41 -4.61
N HIS A 181 10.59 -5.56 -3.96
CA HIS A 181 9.55 -6.60 -4.01
C HIS A 181 8.33 -6.18 -3.20
N PRO A 182 7.09 -6.37 -3.70
CA PRO A 182 5.87 -6.11 -2.92
C PRO A 182 5.83 -6.85 -1.58
N SER A 183 6.39 -8.07 -1.51
CA SER A 183 6.50 -8.83 -0.26
C SER A 183 7.40 -8.14 0.77
N ALA A 184 8.48 -7.49 0.35
CA ALA A 184 9.35 -6.75 1.26
C ALA A 184 8.63 -5.54 1.88
N ASP A 185 7.74 -4.90 1.12
CA ASP A 185 6.91 -3.79 1.60
C ASP A 185 5.83 -4.25 2.58
N ALA A 186 5.21 -5.40 2.33
CA ALA A 186 4.27 -6.02 3.26
C ALA A 186 4.93 -6.34 4.62
N PHE A 187 6.09 -7.01 4.61
CA PHE A 187 6.84 -7.32 5.84
C PHE A 187 7.29 -6.05 6.57
N ALA A 188 7.83 -5.07 5.86
CA ALA A 188 8.25 -3.80 6.45
C ALA A 188 7.07 -3.06 7.09
N SER A 189 5.90 -3.04 6.44
CA SER A 189 4.70 -2.38 6.95
C SER A 189 4.22 -3.01 8.25
N ILE A 190 4.20 -4.35 8.35
CA ILE A 190 3.86 -5.07 9.59
C ILE A 190 4.77 -4.63 10.75
N ILE A 191 6.09 -4.59 10.52
CA ILE A 191 7.06 -4.21 11.56
C ILE A 191 6.84 -2.76 11.99
N THR A 192 6.58 -1.84 11.04
CA THR A 192 6.44 -0.41 11.36
C THR A 192 5.12 -0.02 11.99
N GLU A 193 4.06 -0.81 11.80
CA GLU A 193 2.74 -0.53 12.36
C GLU A 193 2.51 -1.21 13.71
N LEU A 194 3.34 -2.20 14.07
CA LEU A 194 3.23 -2.90 15.35
C LEU A 194 3.32 -1.95 16.56
N PRO A 195 4.25 -0.97 16.61
CA PRO A 195 4.32 -0.03 17.74
C PRO A 195 3.07 0.84 17.89
N SER A 196 2.53 1.38 16.79
CA SER A 196 1.33 2.22 16.86
C SER A 196 0.12 1.40 17.29
N LYS A 197 -0.06 0.18 16.76
CA LYS A 197 -1.10 -0.75 17.21
C LYS A 197 -0.97 -1.13 18.67
N LEU A 198 0.25 -1.34 19.16
CA LEU A 198 0.50 -1.66 20.56
C LEU A 198 0.06 -0.50 21.47
N VAL A 199 0.40 0.73 21.13
CA VAL A 199 -0.01 1.92 21.90
C VAL A 199 -1.53 2.08 21.89
N THR A 200 -2.18 1.96 20.73
CA THR A 200 -3.64 2.03 20.61
C THR A 200 -4.33 0.94 21.41
N SER A 201 -3.85 -0.31 21.30
CA SER A 201 -4.41 -1.47 22.00
C SER A 201 -4.24 -1.34 23.51
N ILE A 202 -3.07 -0.92 24.00
CA ILE A 202 -2.85 -0.67 25.43
C ILE A 202 -3.77 0.45 25.91
N GLY A 203 -3.87 1.57 25.19
CA GLY A 203 -4.71 2.70 25.58
C GLY A 203 -6.18 2.31 25.77
N PHE A 204 -6.76 1.61 24.80
CA PHE A 204 -8.14 1.12 24.88
C PHE A 204 -8.31 0.08 26.00
N ASN A 205 -7.50 -0.99 26.00
CA ASN A 205 -7.68 -2.12 26.90
C ASN A 205 -7.39 -1.77 28.37
N LEU A 206 -6.47 -0.84 28.64
CA LEU A 206 -6.18 -0.37 30.00
C LEU A 206 -7.42 0.30 30.60
N ILE A 207 -7.99 1.28 29.89
CA ILE A 207 -9.18 2.02 30.33
C ILE A 207 -10.35 1.06 30.50
N TYR A 208 -10.58 0.24 29.48
CA TYR A 208 -11.69 -0.71 29.46
C TYR A 208 -11.61 -1.68 30.65
N TYR A 209 -10.43 -2.26 30.90
CA TYR A 209 -10.29 -3.27 31.93
C TYR A 209 -10.57 -2.76 33.35
N PHE A 210 -10.08 -1.57 33.66
CA PHE A 210 -10.23 -0.98 34.98
C PHE A 210 -11.61 -0.36 35.20
N MET A 211 -12.20 0.29 34.19
CA MET A 211 -13.55 0.88 34.31
C MET A 211 -14.65 -0.18 34.44
N VAL A 212 -14.54 -1.29 33.71
CA VAL A 212 -15.47 -2.43 33.84
C VAL A 212 -15.32 -3.14 35.19
N ASN A 213 -14.23 -2.88 35.91
CA ASN A 213 -13.86 -3.52 37.16
C ASN A 213 -13.71 -5.05 37.00
N PHE A 214 -12.88 -5.47 36.04
CA PHE A 214 -12.42 -6.85 35.94
C PHE A 214 -11.48 -7.23 37.09
N ARG A 215 -11.11 -8.51 37.17
CA ARG A 215 -10.30 -9.08 38.26
C ARG A 215 -8.91 -8.46 38.31
N ARG A 216 -8.65 -7.56 39.27
CA ARG A 216 -7.40 -6.80 39.44
C ARG A 216 -6.18 -7.63 39.93
N ASN A 217 -5.97 -8.81 39.35
CA ASN A 217 -4.77 -9.61 39.55
C ASN A 217 -3.82 -9.39 38.36
N PRO A 218 -2.52 -9.13 38.58
CA PRO A 218 -1.59 -8.79 37.50
C PRO A 218 -1.54 -9.88 36.42
N GLY A 219 -1.50 -11.17 36.79
CA GLY A 219 -1.48 -12.27 35.82
C GLY A 219 -2.74 -12.31 34.93
N ARG A 220 -3.92 -12.00 35.47
CA ARG A 220 -5.18 -11.98 34.71
C ARG A 220 -5.27 -10.76 33.79
N PHE A 221 -4.73 -9.63 34.22
CA PHE A 221 -4.64 -8.41 33.43
C PHE A 221 -3.71 -8.62 32.22
N PHE A 222 -2.49 -9.12 32.42
CA PHE A 222 -1.55 -9.34 31.31
C PHE A 222 -2.05 -10.42 30.35
N PHE A 223 -2.72 -11.46 30.84
CA PHE A 223 -3.36 -12.45 29.97
C PHE A 223 -4.48 -11.82 29.12
N TYR A 224 -5.35 -11.02 29.72
CA TYR A 224 -6.40 -10.29 28.98
C TYR A 224 -5.79 -9.36 27.91
N LEU A 225 -4.75 -8.60 28.28
CA LEU A 225 -4.08 -7.68 27.36
C LEU A 225 -3.43 -8.44 26.20
N LEU A 226 -2.74 -9.55 26.49
CA LEU A 226 -2.11 -10.40 25.47
C LEU A 226 -3.15 -10.98 24.51
N MET A 227 -4.26 -11.52 25.02
CA MET A 227 -5.32 -12.12 24.20
C MET A 227 -6.01 -11.07 23.31
N ASN A 228 -6.31 -9.88 23.85
CA ASN A 228 -6.90 -8.80 23.05
C ASN A 228 -5.93 -8.27 22.00
N PHE A 229 -4.66 -8.10 22.35
CA PHE A 229 -3.63 -7.67 21.41
C PHE A 229 -3.44 -8.70 20.28
N LEU A 230 -3.36 -9.99 20.61
CA LEU A 230 -3.25 -11.06 19.62
C LEU A 230 -4.48 -11.12 18.73
N SER A 231 -5.69 -11.02 19.30
CA SER A 231 -6.94 -10.95 18.52
C SER A 231 -6.94 -9.77 17.55
N THR A 232 -6.48 -8.59 17.99
CA THR A 232 -6.33 -7.40 17.14
C THR A 232 -5.37 -7.66 15.98
N LEU A 233 -4.22 -8.28 16.24
CA LEU A 233 -3.25 -8.62 15.20
C LEU A 233 -3.83 -9.63 14.20
N VAL A 234 -4.49 -10.68 14.69
CA VAL A 234 -5.13 -11.70 13.82
C VAL A 234 -6.20 -11.06 12.95
N MET A 235 -7.12 -10.28 13.53
CA MET A 235 -8.19 -9.62 12.77
C MET A 235 -7.64 -8.63 11.74
N SER A 236 -6.63 -7.85 12.12
CA SER A 236 -5.88 -7.00 11.18
C SER A 236 -5.37 -7.78 9.97
N HIS A 237 -4.71 -8.91 10.19
CA HIS A 237 -4.17 -9.72 9.10
C HIS A 237 -5.26 -10.39 8.26
N VAL A 238 -6.35 -10.84 8.88
CA VAL A 238 -7.52 -11.39 8.17
C VAL A 238 -8.12 -10.34 7.23
N PHE A 239 -8.35 -9.11 7.71
CA PHE A 239 -8.90 -8.06 6.87
C PHE A 239 -7.95 -7.59 5.79
N ARG A 240 -6.63 -7.55 6.04
CA ARG A 240 -5.63 -7.32 4.98
C ARG A 240 -5.63 -8.40 3.93
N CYS A 241 -5.77 -9.67 4.34
CA CYS A 241 -5.87 -10.79 3.42
C CYS A 241 -7.10 -10.64 2.51
N ILE A 242 -8.27 -10.37 3.10
CA ILE A 242 -9.51 -10.06 2.38
C ILE A 242 -9.28 -8.90 1.40
N GLY A 243 -8.77 -7.76 1.88
CA GLY A 243 -8.50 -6.60 1.03
C GLY A 243 -7.49 -6.87 -0.09
N SER A 244 -6.57 -7.82 0.09
CA SER A 244 -5.60 -8.21 -0.95
C SER A 244 -6.20 -9.11 -2.03
N CYS A 245 -7.26 -9.87 -1.72
CA CYS A 245 -7.91 -10.78 -2.67
C CYS A 245 -8.81 -10.07 -3.69
N PHE A 246 -9.28 -8.85 -3.39
CA PHE A 246 -10.23 -8.12 -4.24
C PHE A 246 -9.61 -6.88 -4.89
N SER A 247 -10.18 -6.47 -6.02
CA SER A 247 -9.71 -5.33 -6.82
C SER A 247 -10.38 -4.01 -6.45
N THR A 248 -11.56 -4.05 -5.82
CA THR A 248 -12.32 -2.85 -5.44
C THR A 248 -12.55 -2.77 -3.92
N ILE A 249 -12.64 -1.53 -3.42
CA ILE A 249 -12.90 -1.27 -2.00
C ILE A 249 -14.30 -1.79 -1.62
N SER A 250 -15.31 -1.54 -2.47
CA SER A 250 -16.70 -1.91 -2.20
C SER A 250 -16.88 -3.42 -2.06
N GLU A 251 -16.28 -4.24 -2.93
CA GLU A 251 -16.33 -5.71 -2.80
C GLU A 251 -15.63 -6.19 -1.52
N SER A 252 -14.43 -5.66 -1.24
CA SER A 252 -13.65 -6.03 -0.06
C SER A 252 -14.40 -5.73 1.23
N MET A 253 -15.00 -4.54 1.32
CA MET A 253 -15.74 -4.10 2.50
C MET A 253 -17.00 -4.93 2.73
N THR A 254 -17.72 -5.28 1.66
CA THR A 254 -18.93 -6.10 1.76
C THR A 254 -18.60 -7.48 2.32
N ILE A 255 -17.55 -8.12 1.80
CA ILE A 255 -17.13 -9.46 2.24
C ILE A 255 -16.57 -9.41 3.67
N ALA A 256 -15.80 -8.37 3.99
CA ALA A 256 -15.30 -8.17 5.35
C ALA A 256 -16.45 -7.94 6.36
N ALA A 257 -17.50 -7.21 5.98
CA ALA A 257 -18.67 -7.00 6.83
C ALA A 257 -19.48 -8.29 7.05
N VAL A 258 -19.66 -9.11 6.00
CA VAL A 258 -20.30 -10.43 6.12
C VAL A 258 -19.48 -11.34 7.04
N PHE A 259 -18.16 -11.37 6.86
CA PHE A 259 -17.25 -12.16 7.70
C PHE A 259 -17.30 -11.71 9.17
N LEU A 260 -17.26 -10.40 9.42
CA LEU A 260 -17.36 -9.83 10.76
C LEU A 260 -18.73 -10.17 11.40
N THR A 261 -19.81 -10.09 10.63
CA THR A 261 -21.16 -10.45 11.10
C THR A 261 -21.24 -11.94 11.47
N ALA A 262 -20.65 -12.83 10.66
CA ALA A 262 -20.57 -14.25 10.96
C ALA A 262 -19.78 -14.49 12.27
N MET A 263 -18.63 -13.83 12.44
CA MET A 263 -17.88 -13.88 13.70
C MET A 263 -18.73 -13.43 14.89
N VAL A 264 -19.43 -12.29 14.77
CA VAL A 264 -20.32 -11.78 15.83
C VAL A 264 -21.41 -12.78 16.23
N ILE A 265 -21.95 -13.55 15.28
CA ILE A 265 -23.02 -14.52 15.55
C ILE A 265 -22.48 -15.80 16.21
N TYR A 266 -21.28 -16.25 15.83
CA TYR A 266 -20.71 -17.53 16.25
C TYR A 266 -19.71 -17.43 17.41
N THR A 267 -19.43 -16.24 17.94
CA THR A 267 -18.52 -15.99 19.08
C THR A 267 -19.31 -15.58 20.31
#